data_AF-A0A935GWW6-F1
#
_entry.id   AF-A0A935GWW6-F1
#
_cell.length_a   1.000
_cell.length_b   1.000
_cell.length_c   1.000
_cell.angle_alpha   90.00
_cell.angle_beta   90.00
_cell.angle_gamma   90.00
#
_symmetry.space_group_name_H-M   'P 1'
#
loop_
_entity.id
_entity.type
_entity.pdbx_description
1 polymer ?
#
loop_
_entity_poly.entity_id
_entity_poly.type
_entity_poly.pdbx_seq_one_letter_code
_entity_poly.pdbx_strand_id
1 'polypeptide(L)'
;MRTPKLLTTAFAALTFALIFVTGNAMAESRSGREVVETTCAACHASGKDGAPLIGDLAAWTKRAQNGFEKLMIHAIVGTGKMPAHGGQSNLSDLEISRAIAFMSSGGRAADPKKPYASPATGTGEQLVQSHCIKCHGTGVDGAPRIDHFEDWKPRLIKGVDALVQSAISGHKGMPPRAGLANLSDTDLRNAVTYMVIQSAAYKAK
;
A
#
# COMPACT_ATOMS: atom_id res chain seq x y z
N MET A 1 56.18 -12.34 -66.08
CA MET A 1 55.08 -11.45 -66.52
C MET A 1 53.78 -11.90 -65.88
N ARG A 2 53.24 -11.10 -64.94
CA ARG A 2 51.82 -10.95 -64.54
C ARG A 2 51.80 -10.34 -63.14
N THR A 3 51.65 -9.02 -63.10
CA THR A 3 51.25 -8.26 -61.92
C THR A 3 49.74 -8.42 -61.68
N PRO A 4 49.28 -8.37 -60.42
CA PRO A 4 47.96 -7.82 -60.14
C PRO A 4 48.01 -6.61 -59.22
N LYS A 5 47.07 -5.72 -59.48
CA LYS A 5 46.89 -4.35 -58.98
C LYS A 5 46.48 -4.31 -57.51
N LEU A 6 47.01 -3.33 -56.77
CA LEU A 6 46.48 -2.89 -55.49
C LEU A 6 45.07 -2.32 -55.68
N LEU A 7 44.09 -2.82 -54.90
CA LEU A 7 42.82 -2.15 -54.68
C LEU A 7 42.86 -1.47 -53.31
N THR A 8 42.91 -0.14 -53.34
CA THR A 8 42.72 0.75 -52.19
C THR A 8 41.23 0.90 -51.90
N THR A 9 40.76 0.32 -50.81
CA THR A 9 39.43 0.61 -50.25
C THR A 9 39.55 1.68 -49.17
N ALA A 10 38.92 2.83 -49.42
CA ALA A 10 38.79 3.92 -48.47
C ALA A 10 37.76 3.53 -47.39
N PHE A 11 38.18 3.48 -46.12
CA PHE A 11 37.28 3.39 -44.97
C PHE A 11 36.89 4.80 -44.52
N ALA A 12 35.62 5.18 -44.73
CA ALA A 12 35.04 6.36 -44.10
C ALA A 12 34.81 6.07 -42.61
N ALA A 13 35.56 6.75 -41.74
CA ALA A 13 35.39 6.68 -40.30
C ALA A 13 34.13 7.45 -39.89
N LEU A 14 33.07 6.73 -39.52
CA LEU A 14 31.85 7.27 -38.95
C LEU A 14 32.08 7.49 -37.44
N THR A 15 32.38 8.73 -37.04
CA THR A 15 32.51 9.12 -35.63
C THR A 15 31.12 9.27 -35.00
N PHE A 16 30.66 8.22 -34.32
CA PHE A 16 29.44 8.27 -33.52
C PHE A 16 29.75 8.92 -32.16
N ALA A 17 29.33 10.18 -31.98
CA ALA A 17 29.46 10.88 -30.71
C ALA A 17 28.45 10.30 -29.69
N LEU A 18 28.95 9.62 -28.65
CA LEU A 18 28.17 9.13 -27.52
C LEU A 18 27.84 10.29 -26.57
N ILE A 19 26.60 10.78 -26.65
CA ILE A 19 26.02 11.67 -25.65
C ILE A 19 25.67 10.81 -24.43
N PHE A 20 26.49 10.89 -23.37
CA PHE A 20 26.14 10.32 -22.07
C PHE A 20 25.10 11.23 -21.40
N VAL A 21 23.82 10.87 -21.55
CA VAL A 21 22.76 11.41 -20.70
C VAL A 21 22.96 10.82 -19.30
N THR A 22 23.52 11.61 -18.39
CA THR A 22 23.55 11.28 -16.96
C THR A 22 22.14 11.48 -16.40
N GLY A 23 21.31 10.45 -16.55
CA GLY A 23 20.04 10.38 -15.85
C GLY A 23 20.30 10.25 -14.34
N ASN A 24 19.90 11.25 -13.57
CA ASN A 24 19.74 11.11 -12.12
C ASN A 24 18.71 10.00 -11.88
N ALA A 25 19.19 8.78 -11.65
CA ALA A 25 18.37 7.70 -11.16
C ALA A 25 17.88 8.10 -9.76
N MET A 26 16.59 8.44 -9.65
CA MET A 26 15.92 8.48 -8.36
C MET A 26 16.15 7.12 -7.69
N ALA A 27 16.70 7.12 -6.46
CA ALA A 27 17.00 5.90 -5.74
C ALA A 27 15.77 4.99 -5.73
N GLU A 28 15.93 3.76 -6.22
CA GLU A 28 14.84 2.81 -6.31
C GLU A 28 14.32 2.49 -4.89
N SER A 29 13.00 2.57 -4.68
CA SER A 29 12.40 2.30 -3.38
C SER A 29 12.76 0.89 -2.89
N ARG A 30 13.16 0.77 -1.62
CA ARG A 30 13.64 -0.50 -1.05
C ARG A 30 12.55 -1.55 -0.95
N SER A 31 13.00 -2.79 -0.87
CA SER A 31 12.13 -3.95 -0.72
C SER A 31 11.63 -4.09 0.73
N GLY A 32 10.57 -4.85 0.96
CA GLY A 32 10.01 -5.05 2.30
C GLY A 32 10.97 -5.77 3.23
N ARG A 33 11.67 -6.80 2.72
CA ARG A 33 12.73 -7.51 3.45
C ARG A 33 13.86 -6.56 3.81
N GLU A 34 14.34 -5.77 2.86
CA GLU A 34 15.46 -4.86 3.06
C GLU A 34 15.15 -3.82 4.16
N VAL A 35 13.95 -3.24 4.14
CA VAL A 35 13.50 -2.31 5.19
C VAL A 35 13.42 -3.02 6.55
N VAL A 36 12.91 -4.25 6.58
CA VAL A 36 12.81 -5.02 7.82
C VAL A 36 14.19 -5.34 8.39
N GLU A 37 15.11 -5.81 7.58
CA GLU A 37 16.47 -6.17 7.99
C GLU A 37 17.27 -4.95 8.48
N THR A 38 17.12 -3.80 7.81
CA THR A 38 17.90 -2.60 8.12
C THR A 38 17.29 -1.72 9.23
N THR A 39 15.97 -1.78 9.43
CA THR A 39 15.26 -0.87 10.34
C THR A 39 14.42 -1.61 11.37
N CYS A 40 13.46 -2.43 10.93
CA CYS A 40 12.44 -2.96 11.84
C CYS A 40 12.96 -4.06 12.77
N ALA A 41 13.95 -4.85 12.32
CA ALA A 41 14.53 -5.97 13.05
C ALA A 41 15.14 -5.56 14.40
N ALA A 42 15.60 -4.31 14.54
CA ALA A 42 16.16 -3.78 15.78
C ALA A 42 15.21 -3.94 16.99
N CYS A 43 13.89 -3.93 16.75
CA CYS A 43 12.89 -4.20 17.77
C CYS A 43 12.12 -5.50 17.53
N HIS A 44 11.75 -5.79 16.27
CA HIS A 44 10.85 -6.89 15.93
C HIS A 44 11.54 -8.26 15.83
N ALA A 45 12.88 -8.33 15.82
CA ALA A 45 13.58 -9.63 15.85
C ALA A 45 13.60 -10.26 17.25
N SER A 46 13.75 -9.43 18.29
CA SER A 46 13.82 -9.87 19.70
C SER A 46 12.54 -9.60 20.49
N GLY A 47 11.60 -8.85 19.91
CA GLY A 47 10.36 -8.45 20.57
C GLY A 47 10.59 -7.36 21.62
N LYS A 48 11.60 -6.51 21.40
CA LYS A 48 11.96 -5.40 22.28
C LYS A 48 10.71 -4.56 22.61
N ASP A 49 10.56 -4.21 23.88
CA ASP A 49 9.44 -3.40 24.40
C ASP A 49 8.04 -3.98 24.07
N GLY A 50 7.94 -5.30 23.86
CA GLY A 50 6.70 -5.99 23.50
C GLY A 50 6.35 -5.90 22.02
N ALA A 51 7.32 -5.57 21.15
CA ALA A 51 7.14 -5.61 19.71
C ALA A 51 6.75 -7.01 19.23
N PRO A 52 5.82 -7.16 18.27
CA PRO A 52 5.52 -8.46 17.69
C PRO A 52 6.73 -9.04 16.97
N LEU A 53 7.03 -10.31 17.24
CA LEU A 53 8.18 -11.02 16.66
C LEU A 53 7.95 -11.30 15.19
N ILE A 54 8.96 -11.03 14.36
CA ILE A 54 8.98 -11.50 12.96
C ILE A 54 8.91 -13.03 12.97
N GLY A 55 8.02 -13.60 12.17
CA GLY A 55 7.81 -15.06 12.13
C GLY A 55 6.74 -15.58 13.10
N ASP A 56 6.34 -14.79 14.11
CA ASP A 56 5.21 -15.13 14.98
C ASP A 56 3.88 -14.82 14.27
N LEU A 57 3.50 -15.71 13.37
CA LEU A 57 2.26 -15.59 12.60
C LEU A 57 1.03 -15.43 13.49
N ALA A 58 0.98 -16.08 14.65
CA ALA A 58 -0.17 -15.97 15.55
C ALA A 58 -0.31 -14.54 16.10
N ALA A 59 0.79 -13.90 16.50
CA ALA A 59 0.78 -12.51 16.94
C ALA A 59 0.41 -11.54 15.80
N TRP A 60 0.94 -11.75 14.60
CA TRP A 60 0.63 -10.90 13.45
C TRP A 60 -0.80 -11.06 12.96
N THR A 61 -1.31 -12.29 12.89
CA THR A 61 -2.73 -12.54 12.60
C THR A 61 -3.62 -11.88 13.63
N LYS A 62 -3.32 -12.01 14.93
CA LYS A 62 -4.08 -11.35 16.00
C LYS A 62 -4.10 -9.83 15.87
N ARG A 63 -2.98 -9.22 15.44
CA ARG A 63 -2.92 -7.76 15.23
C ARG A 63 -3.66 -7.33 13.96
N ALA A 64 -3.61 -8.14 12.92
CA ALA A 64 -4.33 -7.93 11.67
C ALA A 64 -5.84 -8.24 11.78
N GLN A 65 -6.32 -8.84 12.87
CA GLN A 65 -7.75 -9.09 13.11
C GLN A 65 -8.61 -7.83 13.04
N ASN A 66 -8.04 -6.66 13.34
CA ASN A 66 -8.72 -5.38 13.24
C ASN A 66 -8.49 -4.67 11.89
N GLY A 67 -8.05 -5.41 10.88
CA GLY A 67 -7.69 -4.92 9.56
C GLY A 67 -6.17 -4.72 9.38
N PHE A 68 -5.66 -5.17 8.24
CA PHE A 68 -4.24 -4.97 7.87
C PHE A 68 -3.92 -3.48 7.67
N GLU A 69 -4.90 -2.68 7.25
CA GLU A 69 -4.79 -1.23 7.16
C GLU A 69 -4.49 -0.56 8.49
N LYS A 70 -5.11 -1.04 9.56
CA LYS A 70 -4.95 -0.42 10.88
C LYS A 70 -3.54 -0.70 11.40
N LEU A 71 -3.03 -1.89 11.11
CA LEU A 71 -1.65 -2.26 11.34
C LEU A 71 -0.68 -1.36 10.54
N MET A 72 -1.00 -1.07 9.27
CA MET A 72 -0.23 -0.14 8.43
C MET A 72 -0.22 1.29 8.99
N ILE A 73 -1.39 1.83 9.34
CA ILE A 73 -1.50 3.18 9.90
C ILE A 73 -0.65 3.31 11.16
N HIS A 74 -0.75 2.34 12.09
CA HIS A 74 0.02 2.35 13.33
C HIS A 74 1.54 2.36 13.11
N ALA A 75 2.04 1.75 12.04
CA ALA A 75 3.46 1.76 11.72
C ALA A 75 3.90 3.08 11.03
N ILE A 76 3.02 3.68 10.23
CA ILE A 76 3.26 4.99 9.60
C ILE A 76 3.28 6.09 10.67
N VAL A 77 2.21 6.22 11.46
CA VAL A 77 2.09 7.32 12.43
C VAL A 77 2.74 7.02 13.79
N GLY A 78 3.15 5.77 14.01
CA GLY A 78 3.62 5.28 15.30
C GLY A 78 2.48 4.88 16.24
N THR A 79 2.77 3.97 17.19
CA THR A 79 1.80 3.59 18.22
C THR A 79 2.51 3.07 19.46
N GLY A 80 2.15 3.59 20.64
CA GLY A 80 2.77 3.22 21.91
C GLY A 80 4.29 3.42 21.88
N LYS A 81 5.06 2.33 21.96
CA LYS A 81 6.53 2.33 21.90
C LYS A 81 7.08 2.19 20.48
N MET A 82 6.23 1.90 19.49
CA MET A 82 6.63 1.82 18.10
C MET A 82 6.70 3.25 17.51
N PRO A 83 7.89 3.72 17.10
CA PRO A 83 8.03 5.05 16.50
C PRO A 83 7.37 5.13 15.12
N ALA A 84 6.95 6.33 14.73
CA ALA A 84 6.51 6.63 13.37
C ALA A 84 7.58 6.24 12.36
N HIS A 85 7.18 5.62 11.24
CA HIS A 85 8.08 5.09 10.21
C HIS A 85 9.22 4.21 10.75
N GLY A 86 9.00 3.46 11.83
CA GLY A 86 10.06 2.66 12.44
C GLY A 86 11.24 3.49 12.98
N GLY A 87 11.04 4.79 13.20
CA GLY A 87 12.06 5.71 13.70
C GLY A 87 12.99 6.26 12.63
N GLN A 88 12.69 6.00 11.36
CA GLN A 88 13.53 6.42 10.23
C GLN A 88 12.74 7.39 9.33
N SER A 89 13.10 8.67 9.38
CA SER A 89 12.44 9.72 8.60
C SER A 89 12.66 9.62 7.08
N ASN A 90 13.57 8.75 6.64
CA ASN A 90 13.86 8.49 5.24
C ASN A 90 13.13 7.24 4.70
N LEU A 91 12.29 6.57 5.50
CA LEU A 91 11.40 5.53 5.00
C LEU A 91 10.13 6.18 4.46
N SER A 92 9.76 5.82 3.23
CA SER A 92 8.47 6.19 2.65
C SER A 92 7.34 5.29 3.17
N ASP A 93 6.08 5.76 3.10
CA ASP A 93 4.89 4.95 3.41
C ASP A 93 4.84 3.66 2.58
N LEU A 94 5.32 3.73 1.33
CA LEU A 94 5.48 2.61 0.44
C LEU A 94 6.42 1.54 1.02
N GLU A 95 7.61 1.95 1.46
CA GLU A 95 8.59 1.06 2.09
C GLU A 95 8.06 0.47 3.40
N ILE A 96 7.33 1.25 4.20
CA ILE A 96 6.65 0.79 5.42
C ILE A 96 5.58 -0.26 5.10
N SER A 97 4.74 -0.04 4.09
CA SER A 97 3.70 -1.02 3.71
C SER A 97 4.30 -2.37 3.29
N ARG A 98 5.42 -2.35 2.54
CA ARG A 98 6.15 -3.56 2.12
C ARG A 98 6.76 -4.29 3.31
N ALA A 99 7.34 -3.54 4.26
CA ALA A 99 7.92 -4.10 5.47
C ALA A 99 6.86 -4.83 6.32
N ILE A 100 5.68 -4.23 6.48
CA ILE A 100 4.60 -4.82 7.28
C ILE A 100 4.08 -6.08 6.63
N ALA A 101 3.92 -6.09 5.30
CA ALA A 101 3.52 -7.28 4.56
C ALA A 101 4.52 -8.42 4.71
N PHE A 102 5.81 -8.08 4.63
CA PHE A 102 6.87 -9.05 4.86
C PHE A 102 6.80 -9.63 6.27
N MET A 103 6.69 -8.80 7.31
CA MET A 103 6.62 -9.26 8.70
C MET A 103 5.34 -10.06 9.00
N SER A 104 4.18 -9.61 8.50
CA SER A 104 2.89 -10.28 8.72
C SER A 104 2.78 -11.63 8.01
N SER A 105 3.54 -11.83 6.94
CA SER A 105 3.69 -13.13 6.28
C SER A 105 4.64 -14.09 7.02
N GLY A 106 5.17 -13.68 8.17
CA GLY A 106 6.20 -14.42 8.91
C GLY A 106 7.56 -14.41 8.22
N GLY A 107 7.86 -13.39 7.42
CA GLY A 107 9.09 -13.27 6.64
C GLY A 107 9.15 -14.16 5.38
N ARG A 108 8.01 -14.69 4.95
CA ARG A 108 7.90 -15.68 3.86
C ARG A 108 7.39 -15.11 2.56
N ALA A 109 6.76 -13.92 2.58
CA ALA A 109 6.34 -13.25 1.36
C ALA A 109 7.55 -13.09 0.45
N ALA A 110 7.38 -13.51 -0.81
CA ALA A 110 8.25 -13.01 -1.88
C ALA A 110 8.24 -11.49 -1.79
N ASP A 111 9.36 -10.85 -2.07
CA ASP A 111 9.53 -9.43 -1.79
C ASP A 111 9.18 -8.60 -3.04
N PRO A 112 7.94 -8.10 -3.17
CA PRO A 112 7.61 -7.23 -4.28
C PRO A 112 8.26 -5.86 -4.03
N LYS A 113 9.06 -5.39 -4.99
CA LYS A 113 9.35 -3.95 -5.15
C LYS A 113 8.09 -3.18 -5.62
N LYS A 114 6.93 -3.47 -5.05
CA LYS A 114 5.62 -2.86 -5.33
C LYS A 114 4.90 -2.65 -4.00
N PRO A 115 3.99 -1.67 -3.88
CA PRO A 115 3.18 -1.54 -2.68
C PRO A 115 2.51 -2.88 -2.38
N TYR A 116 2.46 -3.27 -1.10
CA TYR A 116 1.64 -4.42 -0.75
C TYR A 116 0.18 -4.07 -0.98
N ALA A 117 -0.40 -4.69 -2.01
CA ALA A 117 -1.84 -4.82 -2.14
C ALA A 117 -2.21 -6.16 -1.49
N SER A 118 -3.22 -6.15 -0.61
CA SER A 118 -3.89 -7.40 -0.23
C SER A 118 -4.23 -8.19 -1.50
N PRO A 119 -4.10 -9.54 -1.52
CA PRO A 119 -4.42 -10.33 -2.72
C PRO A 119 -5.77 -9.92 -3.33
N ALA A 120 -5.74 -9.62 -4.62
CA ALA A 120 -6.45 -8.50 -5.24
C ALA A 120 -7.83 -8.81 -5.87
N THR A 121 -8.65 -7.77 -6.00
CA THR A 121 -9.24 -7.28 -7.26
C THR A 121 -9.65 -5.80 -7.03
N GLY A 122 -9.42 -4.90 -8.02
CA GLY A 122 -9.66 -3.44 -7.99
C GLY A 122 -9.00 -2.65 -6.83
N THR A 123 -8.17 -1.63 -7.09
CA THR A 123 -7.72 -0.81 -5.94
C THR A 123 -8.95 -0.14 -5.33
N GLY A 124 -9.08 -0.23 -4.00
CA GLY A 124 -10.22 0.36 -3.30
C GLY A 124 -10.42 1.84 -3.64
N GLU A 125 -9.31 2.55 -3.83
CA GLU A 125 -9.30 3.93 -4.33
C GLU A 125 -9.99 4.10 -5.68
N GLN A 126 -9.64 3.31 -6.70
CA GLN A 126 -10.22 3.43 -8.04
C GLN A 126 -11.73 3.21 -8.00
N LEU A 127 -12.18 2.21 -7.23
CA LEU A 127 -13.60 1.94 -7.05
C LEU A 127 -14.31 3.09 -6.32
N VAL A 128 -13.65 3.66 -5.31
CA VAL A 128 -14.17 4.80 -4.56
C VAL A 128 -14.33 6.02 -5.47
N GLN A 129 -13.33 6.35 -6.28
CA GLN A 129 -13.36 7.49 -7.18
C GLN A 129 -14.38 7.32 -8.32
N SER A 130 -14.55 6.11 -8.85
CA SER A 130 -15.45 5.86 -9.98
C SER A 130 -16.92 5.72 -9.58
N HIS A 131 -17.20 5.20 -8.37
CA HIS A 131 -18.56 4.84 -7.95
C HIS A 131 -18.95 5.42 -6.58
N CYS A 132 -18.17 5.19 -5.53
CA CYS A 132 -18.61 5.48 -4.16
C CYS A 132 -18.67 6.98 -3.85
N ILE A 133 -17.77 7.78 -4.42
CA ILE A 133 -17.64 9.22 -4.14
C ILE A 133 -18.89 10.02 -4.53
N LYS A 134 -19.72 9.50 -5.45
CA LYS A 134 -20.97 10.15 -5.88
C LYS A 134 -21.91 10.45 -4.71
N CYS A 135 -21.92 9.58 -3.70
CA CYS A 135 -22.71 9.78 -2.48
C CYS A 135 -21.83 10.12 -1.28
N HIS A 136 -20.69 9.45 -1.15
CA HIS A 136 -19.81 9.61 0.01
C HIS A 136 -18.82 10.78 -0.08
N GLY A 137 -18.79 11.51 -1.21
CA GLY A 137 -17.98 12.72 -1.33
C GLY A 137 -18.58 13.88 -0.54
N THR A 138 -19.89 14.11 -0.67
CA THR A 138 -20.61 15.20 0.01
C THR A 138 -21.52 14.72 1.13
N GLY A 139 -21.72 13.41 1.27
CA GLY A 139 -22.55 12.82 2.32
C GLY A 139 -24.03 12.82 1.98
N VAL A 140 -24.36 12.52 0.72
CA VAL A 140 -25.74 12.41 0.22
C VAL A 140 -26.57 11.50 1.14
N ASP A 141 -27.74 11.98 1.54
CA ASP A 141 -28.68 11.28 2.44
C ASP A 141 -28.08 10.77 3.76
N GLY A 142 -27.03 11.46 4.27
CA GLY A 142 -26.34 11.08 5.50
C GLY A 142 -25.33 9.95 5.31
N ALA A 143 -24.89 9.70 4.06
CA ALA A 143 -23.73 8.86 3.78
C ALA A 143 -22.49 9.41 4.51
N PRO A 144 -21.66 8.55 5.13
CA PRO A 144 -20.46 9.01 5.81
C PRO A 144 -19.46 9.57 4.79
N ARG A 145 -18.98 10.80 5.01
CA ARG A 145 -18.10 11.48 4.06
C ARG A 145 -16.66 10.97 4.13
N ILE A 146 -16.04 10.77 2.98
CA ILE A 146 -14.69 10.20 2.86
C ILE A 146 -13.62 11.05 3.56
N ASP A 147 -13.88 12.35 3.77
CA ASP A 147 -12.98 13.28 4.43
C ASP A 147 -13.38 13.61 5.88
N HIS A 148 -14.51 13.12 6.40
CA HIS A 148 -14.95 13.44 7.76
C HIS A 148 -15.01 12.19 8.66
N PHE A 149 -13.94 11.94 9.42
CA PHE A 149 -13.87 10.78 10.31
C PHE A 149 -15.00 10.69 11.35
N GLU A 150 -15.54 11.83 11.80
CA GLU A 150 -16.65 11.85 12.76
C GLU A 150 -17.89 11.13 12.24
N ASP A 151 -18.11 11.10 10.92
CA ASP A 151 -19.21 10.36 10.31
C ASP A 151 -18.99 8.83 10.42
N TRP A 152 -17.73 8.38 10.43
CA TRP A 152 -17.33 6.98 10.45
C TRP A 152 -17.18 6.39 11.86
N LYS A 153 -16.82 7.20 12.85
CA LYS A 153 -16.68 6.75 14.26
C LYS A 153 -17.86 5.93 14.79
N PRO A 154 -19.14 6.37 14.69
CA PRO A 154 -20.26 5.58 15.20
C PRO A 154 -20.49 4.29 14.39
N ARG A 155 -20.01 4.24 13.14
CA ARG A 155 -20.16 3.09 12.23
C ARG A 155 -19.06 2.05 12.44
N LEU A 156 -17.90 2.48 12.93
CA LEU A 156 -16.76 1.63 13.26
C LEU A 156 -16.86 0.94 14.62
N ILE A 157 -17.91 1.19 15.41
CA ILE A 157 -18.11 0.57 16.74
C ILE A 157 -18.06 -0.96 16.65
N LYS A 158 -18.58 -1.54 15.55
CA LYS A 158 -18.58 -2.99 15.29
C LYS A 158 -17.41 -3.46 14.41
N GLY A 159 -16.44 -2.58 14.13
CA GLY A 159 -15.27 -2.86 13.29
C GLY A 159 -15.52 -2.74 11.78
N VAL A 160 -14.43 -2.86 11.00
CA VAL A 160 -14.43 -2.72 9.54
C VAL A 160 -15.21 -3.87 8.87
N ASP A 161 -15.16 -5.08 9.41
CA ASP A 161 -15.89 -6.24 8.86
C ASP A 161 -17.40 -6.03 8.85
N ALA A 162 -17.97 -5.51 9.94
CA ALA A 162 -19.40 -5.21 10.02
C ALA A 162 -19.81 -4.10 9.04
N LEU A 163 -18.91 -3.13 8.81
CA LEU A 163 -19.07 -2.07 7.81
C LEU A 163 -19.08 -2.64 6.38
N VAL A 164 -18.15 -3.55 6.06
CA VAL A 164 -18.11 -4.25 4.78
C VAL A 164 -19.40 -5.06 4.56
N GLN A 165 -19.86 -5.81 5.57
CA GLN A 165 -21.13 -6.56 5.46
C GLN A 165 -22.33 -5.64 5.23
N SER A 166 -22.38 -4.49 5.93
CA SER A 166 -23.41 -3.49 5.67
C SER A 166 -23.36 -2.95 4.23
N ALA A 167 -22.17 -2.79 3.64
CA ALA A 167 -22.01 -2.37 2.26
C ALA A 167 -22.40 -3.47 1.26
N ILE A 168 -22.15 -4.74 1.58
CA ILE A 168 -22.59 -5.90 0.78
C ILE A 168 -24.11 -5.95 0.74
N SER A 169 -24.77 -5.88 1.89
CA SER A 169 -26.24 -5.97 2.00
C SER A 169 -26.97 -4.69 1.60
N GLY A 170 -26.29 -3.54 1.59
CA GLY A 170 -26.92 -2.23 1.47
C GLY A 170 -27.64 -1.80 2.76
N HIS A 171 -27.83 -0.49 2.97
CA HIS A 171 -28.57 0.03 4.13
C HIS A 171 -29.04 1.47 3.92
N LYS A 172 -30.24 1.82 4.41
CA LYS A 172 -30.78 3.21 4.49
C LYS A 172 -30.41 4.11 3.28
N GLY A 173 -30.66 3.65 2.06
CA GLY A 173 -30.37 4.41 0.83
C GLY A 173 -29.05 4.04 0.13
N MET A 174 -28.10 3.39 0.81
CA MET A 174 -26.93 2.78 0.19
C MET A 174 -27.34 1.47 -0.51
N PRO A 175 -27.17 1.34 -1.85
CA PRO A 175 -27.52 0.12 -2.56
C PRO A 175 -26.58 -1.04 -2.18
N PRO A 176 -27.06 -2.30 -2.22
CA PRO A 176 -26.23 -3.48 -2.04
C PRO A 176 -25.04 -3.46 -3.00
N ARG A 177 -23.84 -3.73 -2.49
CA ARG A 177 -22.57 -3.69 -3.24
C ARG A 177 -22.39 -2.40 -4.05
N ALA A 178 -22.76 -1.26 -3.48
CA ALA A 178 -22.71 0.05 -4.14
C ALA A 178 -23.46 0.11 -5.49
N GLY A 179 -24.45 -0.76 -5.70
CA GLY A 179 -25.23 -0.84 -6.95
C GLY A 179 -24.50 -1.56 -8.09
N LEU A 180 -23.38 -2.21 -7.80
CA LEU A 180 -22.57 -2.94 -8.77
C LEU A 180 -22.79 -4.44 -8.62
N ALA A 181 -23.60 -5.01 -9.51
CA ALA A 181 -24.04 -6.41 -9.43
C ALA A 181 -22.89 -7.42 -9.34
N ASN A 182 -21.75 -7.13 -9.97
CA ASN A 182 -20.61 -8.04 -10.06
C ASN A 182 -19.41 -7.59 -9.21
N LEU A 183 -19.62 -6.68 -8.26
CA LEU A 183 -18.55 -6.26 -7.38
C LEU A 183 -18.18 -7.38 -6.39
N SER A 184 -16.91 -7.75 -6.36
CA SER A 184 -16.41 -8.78 -5.45
C SER A 184 -16.42 -8.27 -4.00
N ASP A 185 -16.58 -9.18 -3.03
CA ASP A 185 -16.50 -8.82 -1.61
C ASP A 185 -15.10 -8.28 -1.24
N THR A 186 -14.07 -8.73 -1.96
CA THR A 186 -12.69 -8.24 -1.82
C THR A 186 -12.55 -6.81 -2.29
N ASP A 187 -13.08 -6.46 -3.46
CA ASP A 187 -13.02 -5.11 -4.04
C ASP A 187 -13.81 -4.13 -3.16
N LEU A 188 -14.98 -4.56 -2.69
CA LEU A 188 -15.82 -3.76 -1.82
C LEU A 188 -15.15 -3.53 -0.46
N ARG A 189 -14.51 -4.56 0.11
CA ARG A 189 -13.69 -4.41 1.31
C ARG A 189 -12.57 -3.41 1.11
N ASN A 190 -11.83 -3.52 0.00
CA ASN A 190 -10.74 -2.60 -0.31
C ASN A 190 -11.24 -1.15 -0.39
N ALA A 191 -12.39 -0.90 -1.02
CA ALA A 191 -13.00 0.42 -1.09
C ALA A 191 -13.43 0.96 0.28
N VAL A 192 -14.16 0.17 1.07
CA VAL A 192 -14.58 0.56 2.42
C VAL A 192 -13.38 0.90 3.29
N THR A 193 -12.35 0.04 3.26
CA THR A 193 -11.08 0.25 3.95
C THR A 193 -10.41 1.55 3.51
N TYR A 194 -10.31 1.82 2.21
CA TYR A 194 -9.74 3.08 1.69
C TYR A 194 -10.50 4.31 2.21
N MET A 195 -11.84 4.30 2.20
CA MET A 195 -12.65 5.44 2.64
C MET A 195 -12.48 5.72 4.14
N VAL A 196 -12.41 4.66 4.96
CA VAL A 196 -12.15 4.76 6.40
C VAL A 196 -10.76 5.35 6.65
N ILE A 197 -9.74 4.85 5.96
CA ILE A 197 -8.36 5.36 6.07
C ILE A 197 -8.30 6.85 5.70
N GLN A 198 -8.88 7.22 4.54
CA GLN A 198 -8.87 8.61 4.09
C GLN A 198 -9.60 9.54 5.06
N SER A 199 -10.72 9.09 5.64
CA SER A 199 -11.45 9.91 6.61
C SER A 199 -10.64 10.17 7.87
N ALA A 200 -9.88 9.17 8.34
CA ALA A 200 -9.00 9.29 9.50
C ALA A 200 -7.75 10.13 9.21
N ALA A 201 -7.17 9.98 8.01
CA ALA A 201 -5.99 10.73 7.57
C ALA A 201 -6.29 12.22 7.33
N TYR A 202 -7.52 12.56 6.93
CA TYR A 202 -7.93 13.96 6.77
C TYR A 202 -7.86 14.76 8.07
N LYS A 203 -8.09 14.12 9.22
CA LYS A 203 -8.01 14.76 10.55
C LYS A 203 -6.59 15.06 11.02
N ALA A 204 -5.57 14.58 10.29
CA ALA A 204 -4.17 14.79 10.61
C ALA A 204 -3.57 16.03 9.90
N LYS A 205 -4.39 16.83 9.21
CA LYS A 205 -4.07 18.19 8.74
C LYS A 205 -4.81 19.23 9.57
#